data_AF-A0A9Q4MF30-F1
#
_entry.id   AF-A0A9Q4MF30-F1
#
_cell.length_a   1.000
_cell.length_b   1.000
_cell.length_c   1.000
_cell.angle_alpha   90.00
_cell.angle_beta   90.00
_cell.angle_gamma   90.00
#
_symmetry.space_group_name_H-M   'P 1'
#
loop_
_entity.id
_entity.type
_entity.pdbx_description
1 polymer ?
#
loop_
_entity_poly.entity_id
_entity_poly.type
_entity_poly.pdbx_seq_one_letter_code
_entity_poly.pdbx_strand_id
1 'polypeptide(L)'
;LLRVPVEQAKAKDGKRLVALFCKPRPTHCTLRRATRDTHPTEWAQFVEYARRDVAAMRDVVKRLPSHNYTGAELALWFLDQTINDRGVMVDTDLAQAAIGAVERAKQALAERTSDLTAGVVQAATQRDALLHHLSTEHGVALPDMQQHTVERCLDDPLLPETVRELLSIRRQASTTSTAKYQALLNCTSRDGRLRGTLQFNGASRTGRWAGRLFQPHNLPRPTLSQPVIAVGIDAMKAGCVDLVFDDVMALTSSALRSCLIAPTHKKLVVADLSNIEGRVLAWLAGETPKLHAFRDFDTCQGVDGTWHSGEAITHGALRGAPITLQRNAEHEPIRQGDDIYKRAYAHSFGIAPQAVTKEQRQIGKVQELALGYGGGVGAFAAFAAMYHIDLEAMAEQAALPPLLLQEAVEALQWTKANQRPTFGLSDRAWLACDVFKRAWRNAHPAIAAFWKALQFAAIDAISHPETAHTCCGITMQYSRAWLRMHLP
;
A
#
# COMPACT_ATOMS: atom_id res chain seq x y z
N LEU A 1 31.28 -10.17 -0.16
CA LEU A 1 31.05 -8.86 0.47
C LEU A 1 31.90 -8.65 1.72
N LEU A 2 31.73 -9.42 2.80
CA LEU A 2 32.44 -9.19 4.08
C LEU A 2 33.78 -9.96 4.25
N ARG A 3 34.15 -10.86 3.32
CA ARG A 3 35.40 -11.65 3.35
C ARG A 3 35.65 -12.38 4.68
N VAL A 4 34.60 -12.96 5.27
CA VAL A 4 34.67 -13.80 6.48
C VAL A 4 35.39 -15.12 6.12
N PRO A 5 36.26 -15.67 6.99
CA PRO A 5 36.99 -16.91 6.70
C PRO A 5 36.05 -18.09 6.36
N VAL A 6 36.49 -18.97 5.45
CA VAL A 6 35.67 -20.10 4.97
C VAL A 6 35.40 -21.11 6.10
N GLU A 7 36.33 -21.29 7.04
CA GLU A 7 36.11 -22.10 8.24
C GLU A 7 34.99 -21.58 9.17
N GLN A 8 34.60 -20.31 9.05
CA GLN A 8 33.48 -19.69 9.78
C GLN A 8 32.18 -19.69 8.97
N ALA A 9 32.16 -20.31 7.78
CA ALA A 9 30.95 -20.48 6.99
C ALA A 9 29.95 -21.38 7.72
N LYS A 10 28.65 -21.15 7.48
CA LYS A 10 27.57 -21.93 8.10
C LYS A 10 27.78 -23.43 7.84
N ALA A 11 27.85 -24.21 8.92
CA ALA A 11 27.95 -25.66 8.84
C ALA A 11 26.72 -26.26 8.12
N LYS A 12 26.95 -27.20 7.20
CA LYS A 12 25.90 -27.86 6.40
C LYS A 12 24.81 -28.52 7.28
N ASP A 13 25.22 -29.07 8.42
CA ASP A 13 24.32 -29.75 9.37
C ASP A 13 23.52 -28.81 10.27
N GLY A 14 23.88 -27.52 10.35
CA GLY A 14 23.20 -26.56 11.22
C GLY A 14 21.70 -26.45 10.91
N LYS A 15 21.32 -26.52 9.63
CA LYS A 15 19.91 -26.49 9.20
C LYS A 15 19.12 -27.68 9.75
N ARG A 16 19.73 -28.88 9.78
CA ARG A 16 19.12 -30.09 10.33
C ARG A 16 18.91 -29.94 11.84
N LEU A 17 19.92 -29.47 12.56
CA LEU A 17 19.87 -29.30 14.01
C LEU A 17 18.85 -28.21 14.44
N VAL A 18 18.80 -27.08 13.74
CA VAL A 18 17.78 -26.03 13.96
C VAL A 18 16.37 -26.58 13.70
N ALA A 19 16.18 -27.35 12.63
CA ALA A 19 14.88 -27.98 12.37
C ALA A 19 14.49 -28.99 13.47
N LEU A 20 15.46 -29.74 14.00
CA LEU A 20 15.23 -30.74 15.04
C LEU A 20 14.82 -30.11 16.39
N PHE A 21 15.53 -29.06 16.83
CA PHE A 21 15.36 -28.49 18.18
C PHE A 21 14.49 -27.23 18.24
N CYS A 22 14.39 -26.45 17.16
CA CYS A 22 13.66 -25.18 17.16
C CYS A 22 12.28 -25.25 16.49
N LYS A 23 11.93 -26.35 15.83
CA LYS A 23 10.60 -26.57 15.24
C LYS A 23 9.88 -27.74 15.92
N PRO A 24 8.60 -27.58 16.28
CA PRO A 24 7.82 -28.72 16.76
C PRO A 24 7.66 -29.75 15.64
N ARG A 25 7.72 -31.03 16.00
CA ARG A 25 7.43 -32.15 15.10
C ARG A 25 5.94 -32.21 14.77
N PRO A 26 5.56 -32.87 13.65
CA PRO A 26 4.17 -33.05 13.26
C PRO A 26 3.27 -33.55 14.40
N THR A 27 1.98 -33.22 14.32
CA THR A 27 0.99 -33.52 15.38
C THR A 27 0.81 -35.01 15.66
N HIS A 28 1.08 -35.88 14.68
CA HIS A 28 1.00 -37.33 14.80
C HIS A 28 2.22 -37.96 15.49
N CYS A 29 3.31 -37.21 15.76
CA CYS A 29 4.47 -37.74 16.47
C CYS A 29 4.29 -37.66 17.98
N THR A 30 4.51 -38.77 18.69
CA THR A 30 4.47 -38.84 20.16
C THR A 30 5.45 -37.85 20.81
N LEU A 31 6.67 -37.78 20.28
CA LEU A 31 7.64 -36.75 20.68
C LEU A 31 7.42 -35.48 19.86
N ARG A 32 6.83 -34.45 20.48
CA ARG A 32 6.56 -33.16 19.81
C ARG A 32 7.77 -32.25 19.71
N ARG A 33 8.74 -32.34 20.61
CA ARG A 33 9.97 -31.53 20.60
C ARG A 33 11.15 -32.38 21.01
N ALA A 34 12.22 -32.35 20.21
CA ALA A 34 13.50 -32.92 20.65
C ALA A 34 14.09 -32.04 21.77
N THR A 35 14.74 -32.67 22.73
CA THR A 35 15.36 -32.05 23.90
C THR A 35 16.75 -32.62 24.10
N ARG A 36 17.51 -32.01 25.02
CA ARG A 36 18.80 -32.54 25.46
C ARG A 36 18.73 -33.98 25.98
N ASP A 37 17.59 -34.36 26.57
CA ASP A 37 17.43 -35.67 27.20
C ASP A 37 17.04 -36.75 26.17
N THR A 38 16.30 -36.36 25.13
CA THR A 38 15.82 -37.30 24.09
C THR A 38 16.83 -37.49 22.96
N HIS A 39 17.64 -36.48 22.66
CA HIS A 39 18.64 -36.49 21.58
C HIS A 39 19.96 -35.88 22.08
N PRO A 40 20.65 -36.50 23.06
CA PRO A 40 21.80 -35.91 23.73
C PRO A 40 22.99 -35.65 22.79
N THR A 41 23.24 -36.55 21.85
CA THR A 41 24.33 -36.41 20.87
C THR A 41 24.10 -35.24 19.93
N GLU A 42 22.92 -35.15 19.32
CA GLU A 42 22.56 -34.04 18.45
C GLU A 42 22.45 -32.73 19.23
N TRP A 43 22.05 -32.77 20.51
CA TRP A 43 22.02 -31.59 21.35
C TRP A 43 23.42 -31.03 21.58
N ALA A 44 24.41 -31.89 21.87
CA ALA A 44 25.80 -31.47 22.00
C ALA A 44 26.32 -30.85 20.68
N GLN A 45 25.98 -31.44 19.54
CA GLN A 45 26.29 -30.86 18.22
C GLN A 45 25.61 -29.51 18.01
N PHE A 46 24.36 -29.36 18.45
CA PHE A 46 23.60 -28.12 18.32
C PHE A 46 24.18 -26.99 19.18
N VAL A 47 24.63 -27.29 20.40
CA VAL A 47 25.34 -26.34 21.27
C VAL A 47 26.65 -25.88 20.63
N GLU A 48 27.43 -26.81 20.07
CA GLU A 48 28.69 -26.46 19.39
C GLU A 48 28.43 -25.64 18.11
N TYR A 49 27.39 -25.99 17.35
CA TYR A 49 26.94 -25.19 16.22
C TYR A 49 26.60 -23.76 16.63
N ALA A 50 25.80 -23.58 17.70
CA ALA A 50 25.44 -22.26 18.20
C ALA A 50 26.67 -21.46 18.66
N ARG A 51 27.65 -22.11 19.31
CA ARG A 51 28.92 -21.47 19.71
C ARG A 51 29.68 -20.93 18.51
N ARG A 52 29.82 -21.72 17.44
CA ARG A 52 30.49 -21.30 16.20
C ARG A 52 29.75 -20.17 15.50
N ASP A 53 28.42 -20.25 15.43
CA ASP A 53 27.58 -19.22 14.80
C ASP A 53 27.72 -17.86 15.53
N VAL A 54 27.75 -17.86 16.87
CA VAL A 54 28.01 -16.65 17.68
C VAL A 54 29.40 -16.06 17.41
N ALA A 55 30.43 -16.90 17.29
CA ALA A 55 31.78 -16.43 16.97
C ALA A 55 31.84 -15.80 15.56
N ALA A 56 31.21 -16.42 14.58
CA ALA A 56 31.11 -15.88 13.21
C ALA A 56 30.30 -14.56 13.19
N MET A 57 29.19 -14.47 13.92
CA MET A 57 28.41 -13.24 14.06
C MET A 57 29.25 -12.10 14.66
N ARG A 58 30.07 -12.38 15.68
CA ARG A 58 30.98 -11.39 16.26
C ARG A 58 32.03 -10.91 15.24
N ASP A 59 32.55 -11.77 14.38
CA ASP A 59 33.46 -11.36 13.30
C ASP A 59 32.76 -10.48 12.26
N VAL A 60 31.52 -10.84 11.89
CA VAL A 60 30.68 -10.04 11.00
C VAL A 60 30.43 -8.64 11.58
N VAL A 61 30.07 -8.54 12.87
CA VAL A 61 29.82 -7.26 13.54
C VAL A 61 31.03 -6.34 13.48
N LYS A 62 32.25 -6.86 13.67
CA LYS A 62 33.49 -6.07 13.58
C LYS A 62 33.73 -5.47 12.18
N ARG A 63 33.12 -6.06 11.14
CA ARG A 63 33.30 -5.66 9.74
C ARG A 63 32.14 -4.80 9.22
N LEU A 64 30.99 -4.81 9.90
CA LEU A 64 29.82 -4.02 9.52
C LEU A 64 30.02 -2.55 9.87
N PRO A 65 29.54 -1.61 9.04
CA PRO A 65 29.53 -0.20 9.38
C PRO A 65 28.56 0.07 10.55
N SER A 66 28.97 0.95 11.47
CA SER A 66 28.17 1.31 12.66
C SER A 66 27.33 2.58 12.49
N HIS A 67 27.37 3.24 11.33
CA HIS A 67 26.75 4.55 11.09
C HIS A 67 25.24 4.60 11.42
N ASN A 68 24.49 3.55 11.08
CA ASN A 68 23.05 3.46 11.35
C ASN A 68 22.74 2.71 12.66
N TYR A 69 23.77 2.30 13.40
CA TYR A 69 23.64 1.57 14.66
C TYR A 69 23.84 2.48 15.88
N THR A 70 23.62 3.77 15.70
CA THR A 70 23.68 4.82 16.74
C THR A 70 22.60 5.86 16.48
N GLY A 71 22.37 6.76 17.44
CA GLY A 71 21.49 7.93 17.26
C GLY A 71 20.04 7.57 16.93
N ALA A 72 19.47 8.30 15.96
CA ALA A 72 18.05 8.25 15.63
C ALA A 72 17.59 6.88 15.07
N GLU A 73 18.39 6.23 14.22
CA GLU A 73 18.04 4.94 13.63
C GLU A 73 17.90 3.84 14.69
N LEU A 74 18.84 3.80 15.65
CA LEU A 74 18.77 2.86 16.76
C LEU A 74 17.58 3.18 17.69
N ALA A 75 17.29 4.46 17.92
CA ALA A 75 16.11 4.87 18.68
C ALA A 75 14.80 4.45 17.99
N LEU A 76 14.71 4.55 16.66
CA LEU A 76 13.57 4.07 15.89
C LEU A 76 13.41 2.54 16.00
N TRP A 77 14.52 1.79 15.99
CA TRP A 77 14.48 0.35 16.22
C TRP A 77 13.98 -0.02 17.63
N PHE A 78 14.42 0.70 18.68
CA PHE A 78 13.89 0.53 20.04
C PHE A 78 12.40 0.90 20.14
N LEU A 79 11.97 1.93 19.43
CA LEU A 79 10.57 2.31 19.34
C LEU A 79 9.73 1.21 18.67
N ASP A 80 10.22 0.60 17.59
CA ASP A 80 9.60 -0.57 16.96
C ASP A 80 9.43 -1.72 17.97
N GLN A 81 10.45 -2.03 18.78
CA GLN A 81 10.34 -3.06 19.82
C GLN A 81 9.27 -2.69 20.85
N THR A 82 9.27 -1.44 21.32
CA THR A 82 8.29 -0.93 22.30
C THR A 82 6.86 -1.00 21.76
N ILE A 83 6.65 -0.65 20.49
CA ILE A 83 5.35 -0.72 19.82
C ILE A 83 4.89 -2.18 19.73
N ASN A 84 5.77 -3.08 19.31
CA ASN A 84 5.45 -4.50 19.15
C ASN A 84 5.18 -5.20 20.49
N ASP A 85 5.93 -4.88 21.54
CA ASP A 85 5.73 -5.42 22.89
C ASP A 85 4.45 -4.89 23.53
N ARG A 86 4.12 -3.61 23.30
CA ARG A 86 2.85 -3.04 23.74
C ARG A 86 1.68 -3.68 23.01
N GLY A 87 1.76 -3.83 21.68
CA GLY A 87 0.68 -4.33 20.85
C GLY A 87 -0.56 -3.42 20.81
N VAL A 88 -1.60 -3.87 20.11
CA VAL A 88 -2.92 -3.20 19.98
C VAL A 88 -4.02 -4.10 20.51
N MET A 89 -5.05 -3.55 21.16
CA MET A 89 -6.15 -4.35 21.68
C MET A 89 -7.08 -4.76 20.53
N VAL A 90 -7.57 -6.00 20.58
CA VAL A 90 -8.38 -6.60 19.53
C VAL A 90 -9.77 -6.96 20.05
N ASP A 91 -10.80 -6.59 19.30
CA ASP A 91 -12.16 -7.11 19.48
C ASP A 91 -12.24 -8.51 18.87
N THR A 92 -11.96 -9.52 19.70
CA THR A 92 -11.99 -10.93 19.28
C THR A 92 -13.40 -11.43 19.01
N ASP A 93 -14.41 -10.86 19.67
CA ASP A 93 -15.81 -11.23 19.49
C ASP A 93 -16.28 -10.80 18.10
N LEU A 94 -15.94 -9.57 17.69
CA LEU A 94 -16.19 -9.11 16.33
C LEU A 94 -15.45 -9.97 15.31
N ALA A 95 -14.18 -10.30 15.56
CA ALA A 95 -13.42 -11.13 14.62
C ALA A 95 -14.04 -12.53 14.45
N GLN A 96 -14.50 -13.15 15.54
CA GLN A 96 -15.17 -14.45 15.51
C GLN A 96 -16.54 -14.38 14.83
N ALA A 97 -17.32 -13.35 15.12
CA ALA A 97 -18.62 -13.09 14.50
C ALA A 97 -18.48 -12.86 12.99
N ALA A 98 -17.50 -12.07 12.57
CA ALA A 98 -17.21 -11.81 11.16
C ALA A 98 -16.80 -13.07 10.40
N ILE A 99 -16.00 -13.97 11.01
CA ILE A 99 -15.68 -15.28 10.40
C ILE A 99 -16.97 -16.08 10.18
N GLY A 100 -17.83 -16.18 11.20
CA GLY A 100 -19.10 -16.88 11.08
C GLY A 100 -20.02 -16.30 10.00
N ALA A 101 -20.12 -14.97 9.93
CA ALA A 101 -20.89 -14.27 8.90
C ALA A 101 -20.35 -14.54 7.49
N VAL A 102 -19.03 -14.50 7.30
CA VAL A 102 -18.41 -14.75 5.99
C VAL A 102 -18.61 -16.21 5.55
N GLU A 103 -18.48 -17.18 6.45
CA GLU A 103 -18.69 -18.58 6.07
C GLU A 103 -20.14 -18.87 5.67
N ARG A 104 -21.13 -18.30 6.39
CA ARG A 104 -22.55 -18.38 5.97
C ARG A 104 -22.79 -17.70 4.63
N ALA A 105 -22.24 -16.50 4.43
CA ALA A 105 -22.38 -15.78 3.17
C ALA A 105 -21.77 -16.55 2.00
N LYS A 106 -20.58 -17.13 2.16
CA LYS A 106 -19.95 -17.98 1.12
C LYS A 106 -20.81 -19.18 0.76
N GLN A 107 -21.41 -19.84 1.76
CA GLN A 107 -22.31 -20.96 1.53
C GLN A 107 -23.53 -20.53 0.71
N ALA A 108 -24.21 -19.45 1.12
CA ALA A 108 -25.37 -18.92 0.41
C ALA A 108 -25.03 -18.49 -1.03
N LEU A 109 -23.88 -17.84 -1.24
CA LEU A 109 -23.39 -17.45 -2.57
C LEU A 109 -23.08 -18.67 -3.45
N ALA A 110 -22.54 -19.76 -2.88
CA ALA A 110 -22.28 -21.00 -3.60
C ALA A 110 -23.58 -21.70 -3.99
N GLU A 111 -24.53 -21.83 -3.06
CA GLU A 111 -25.88 -22.36 -3.31
C GLU A 111 -26.57 -21.57 -4.42
N ARG A 112 -26.56 -20.25 -4.35
CA ARG A 112 -27.13 -19.39 -5.40
C ARG A 112 -26.42 -19.52 -6.74
N THR A 113 -25.09 -19.69 -6.76
CA THR A 113 -24.36 -19.97 -8.01
C THR A 113 -24.82 -21.30 -8.61
N SER A 114 -24.92 -22.34 -7.79
CA SER A 114 -25.38 -23.65 -8.23
C SER A 114 -26.80 -23.55 -8.80
N ASP A 115 -27.71 -22.84 -8.14
CA ASP A 115 -29.08 -22.66 -8.61
C ASP A 115 -29.14 -21.93 -9.97
N LEU A 116 -28.42 -20.81 -10.11
CA LEU A 116 -28.38 -20.03 -11.35
C LEU A 116 -27.77 -20.79 -12.53
N THR A 117 -26.89 -21.75 -12.24
CA THR A 117 -26.20 -22.56 -13.27
C THR A 117 -26.74 -23.98 -13.38
N ALA A 118 -27.89 -24.27 -12.75
CA ALA A 118 -28.48 -25.62 -12.68
C ALA A 118 -27.48 -26.73 -12.26
N GLY A 119 -26.57 -26.39 -11.35
CA GLY A 119 -25.56 -27.30 -10.79
C GLY A 119 -24.27 -27.42 -11.61
N VAL A 120 -24.17 -26.76 -12.77
CA VAL A 120 -22.95 -26.81 -13.60
C VAL A 120 -21.76 -26.17 -12.89
N VAL A 121 -21.98 -25.07 -12.17
CA VAL A 121 -20.95 -24.36 -11.40
C VAL A 121 -21.33 -24.38 -9.92
N GLN A 122 -20.53 -25.06 -9.10
CA GLN A 122 -20.81 -25.25 -7.68
C GLN A 122 -20.51 -24.00 -6.84
N ALA A 123 -19.56 -23.19 -7.28
CA ALA A 123 -19.24 -21.92 -6.64
C ALA A 123 -18.65 -20.95 -7.64
N ALA A 124 -19.00 -19.67 -7.54
CA ALA A 124 -18.47 -18.65 -8.43
C ALA A 124 -16.94 -18.51 -8.32
N THR A 125 -16.30 -19.07 -7.30
CA THR A 125 -14.83 -19.15 -7.16
C THR A 125 -14.17 -20.06 -8.21
N GLN A 126 -14.91 -21.00 -8.82
CA GLN A 126 -14.45 -21.91 -9.87
C GLN A 126 -14.28 -21.19 -11.22
N ARG A 127 -13.19 -20.44 -11.36
CA ARG A 127 -12.90 -19.52 -12.49
C ARG A 127 -13.21 -20.14 -13.86
N ASP A 128 -12.62 -21.29 -14.17
CA ASP A 128 -12.69 -21.87 -15.52
C ASP A 128 -14.08 -22.42 -15.83
N ALA A 129 -14.74 -23.02 -14.84
CA ALA A 129 -16.11 -23.50 -14.97
C ALA A 129 -17.08 -22.33 -15.19
N LEU A 130 -16.92 -21.23 -14.44
CA LEU A 130 -17.75 -20.04 -14.60
C LEU A 130 -17.53 -19.37 -15.96
N LEU A 131 -16.27 -19.19 -16.39
CA LEU A 131 -15.96 -18.65 -17.72
C LEU A 131 -16.57 -19.48 -18.84
N HIS A 132 -16.47 -20.81 -18.72
CA HIS A 132 -17.04 -21.72 -19.71
C HIS A 132 -18.56 -21.58 -19.76
N HIS A 133 -19.25 -21.62 -18.61
CA HIS A 133 -20.70 -21.48 -18.52
C HIS A 133 -21.21 -20.15 -19.08
N LEU A 134 -20.55 -19.03 -18.73
CA LEU A 134 -20.91 -17.71 -19.26
C LEU A 134 -20.76 -17.64 -20.78
N SER A 135 -19.72 -18.25 -21.33
CA SER A 135 -19.49 -18.28 -22.78
C SER A 135 -20.46 -19.20 -23.51
N THR A 136 -20.79 -20.37 -22.98
CA THR A 136 -21.61 -21.37 -23.68
C THR A 136 -23.10 -21.09 -23.59
N GLU A 137 -23.60 -20.73 -22.40
CA GLU A 137 -25.04 -20.56 -22.15
C GLU A 137 -25.50 -19.13 -22.42
N HIS A 138 -24.64 -18.13 -22.19
CA HIS A 138 -25.01 -16.72 -22.29
C HIS A 138 -24.29 -15.96 -23.41
N GLY A 139 -23.35 -16.60 -24.12
CA GLY A 139 -22.56 -15.95 -25.17
C GLY A 139 -21.65 -14.83 -24.66
N VAL A 140 -21.42 -14.72 -23.35
CA VAL A 140 -20.60 -13.67 -22.73
C VAL A 140 -19.19 -14.20 -22.53
N ALA A 141 -18.29 -13.81 -23.44
CA ALA A 141 -16.87 -14.15 -23.37
C ALA A 141 -16.09 -13.08 -22.60
N LEU A 142 -15.52 -13.45 -21.46
CA LEU A 142 -14.63 -12.60 -20.67
C LEU A 142 -13.17 -13.06 -20.86
N PRO A 143 -12.21 -12.13 -21.04
CA PRO A 143 -10.80 -12.49 -21.20
C PRO A 143 -10.19 -13.05 -19.91
N ASP A 144 -10.68 -12.59 -18.76
CA ASP A 144 -10.30 -13.04 -17.43
C ASP A 144 -11.38 -12.73 -16.39
N MET A 145 -11.14 -13.14 -15.14
CA MET A 145 -11.98 -12.85 -13.98
C MET A 145 -11.30 -11.84 -13.03
N GLN A 146 -10.47 -10.95 -13.58
CA GLN A 146 -9.86 -9.88 -12.79
C GLN A 146 -10.92 -8.84 -12.42
N GLN A 147 -10.71 -8.16 -11.30
CA GLN A 147 -11.68 -7.23 -10.74
C GLN A 147 -12.13 -6.16 -11.76
N HIS A 148 -11.18 -5.52 -12.46
CA HIS A 148 -11.49 -4.47 -13.44
C HIS A 148 -12.32 -5.00 -14.63
N THR A 149 -12.05 -6.22 -15.10
CA THR A 149 -12.81 -6.88 -16.17
C THR A 149 -14.24 -7.16 -15.73
N VAL A 150 -14.42 -7.67 -14.50
CA VAL A 150 -15.73 -7.95 -13.92
C VAL A 150 -16.53 -6.67 -13.67
N GLU A 151 -15.89 -5.63 -13.13
CA GLU A 151 -16.52 -4.32 -12.88
C GLU A 151 -17.00 -3.69 -14.19
N ARG A 152 -16.14 -3.62 -15.21
CA ARG A 152 -16.52 -3.08 -16.52
C ARG A 152 -17.67 -3.87 -17.17
N CYS A 153 -17.69 -5.19 -17.00
CA CYS A 153 -18.78 -6.00 -17.53
C CYS A 153 -20.10 -5.74 -16.78
N LEU A 154 -20.05 -5.57 -15.46
CA LEU A 154 -21.20 -5.19 -14.65
C LEU A 154 -21.75 -3.81 -15.00
N ASP A 155 -20.94 -2.90 -15.53
CA ASP A 155 -21.40 -1.58 -15.95
C ASP A 155 -22.13 -1.58 -17.31
N ASP A 156 -22.08 -2.69 -18.07
CA ASP A 156 -22.80 -2.81 -19.34
C ASP A 156 -24.32 -2.93 -19.09
N PRO A 157 -25.14 -1.96 -19.54
CA PRO A 157 -26.59 -2.00 -19.35
C PRO A 157 -27.27 -3.13 -20.13
N LEU A 158 -26.61 -3.69 -21.16
CA LEU A 158 -27.13 -4.78 -21.98
C LEU A 158 -26.77 -6.16 -21.42
N LEU A 159 -26.02 -6.23 -20.32
CA LEU A 159 -25.64 -7.50 -19.71
C LEU A 159 -26.88 -8.27 -19.22
N PRO A 160 -27.06 -9.55 -19.61
CA PRO A 160 -28.18 -10.37 -19.13
C PRO A 160 -28.22 -10.44 -17.60
N GLU A 161 -29.41 -10.37 -17.02
CA GLU A 161 -29.58 -10.26 -15.56
C GLU A 161 -28.97 -11.46 -14.80
N THR A 162 -29.12 -12.68 -15.34
CA THR A 162 -28.48 -13.88 -14.79
C THR A 162 -26.94 -13.76 -14.75
N VAL A 163 -26.34 -13.20 -15.80
CA VAL A 163 -24.89 -12.99 -15.87
C VAL A 163 -24.47 -11.89 -14.90
N ARG A 164 -25.25 -10.80 -14.81
CA ARG A 164 -25.04 -9.72 -13.84
C ARG A 164 -25.03 -10.26 -12.41
N GLU A 165 -25.99 -11.12 -12.07
CA GLU A 165 -26.07 -11.75 -10.76
C GLU A 165 -24.87 -12.67 -10.51
N LEU A 166 -24.51 -13.55 -11.46
CA LEU A 166 -23.34 -14.43 -11.35
C LEU A 166 -22.02 -13.65 -11.17
N LEU A 167 -21.83 -12.55 -11.90
CA LEU A 167 -20.64 -11.70 -11.77
C LEU A 167 -20.63 -10.92 -10.44
N SER A 168 -21.80 -10.49 -9.95
CA SER A 168 -21.93 -9.90 -8.61
C SER A 168 -21.56 -10.90 -7.51
N ILE A 169 -22.05 -12.14 -7.61
CA ILE A 169 -21.69 -13.23 -6.69
C ILE A 169 -20.19 -13.52 -6.74
N ARG A 170 -19.60 -13.60 -7.95
CA ARG A 170 -18.16 -13.77 -8.14
C ARG A 170 -17.35 -12.68 -7.44
N ARG A 171 -17.77 -11.41 -7.59
CA ARG A 171 -17.12 -10.27 -6.96
C ARG A 171 -17.12 -10.41 -5.44
N GLN A 172 -18.27 -10.73 -4.85
CA GLN A 172 -18.41 -10.92 -3.40
C GLN A 172 -17.57 -12.10 -2.88
N ALA A 173 -17.70 -13.27 -3.51
CA ALA A 173 -17.06 -14.52 -3.10
C ALA A 173 -15.52 -14.49 -3.20
N SER A 174 -14.96 -13.59 -4.01
CA SER A 174 -13.50 -13.44 -4.19
C SER A 174 -12.81 -12.61 -3.10
N THR A 175 -13.56 -12.07 -2.13
CA THR A 175 -13.02 -11.20 -1.09
C THR A 175 -12.12 -11.96 -0.09
N THR A 176 -10.96 -11.38 0.26
CA THR A 176 -9.93 -12.04 1.10
C THR A 176 -10.02 -11.73 2.61
N SER A 177 -11.12 -11.12 3.07
CA SER A 177 -11.29 -10.62 4.45
C SER A 177 -11.14 -11.71 5.52
N THR A 178 -11.63 -12.93 5.26
CA THR A 178 -11.66 -14.02 6.26
C THR A 178 -10.29 -14.35 6.82
N ALA A 179 -9.27 -14.40 5.96
CA ALA A 179 -7.90 -14.76 6.38
C ALA A 179 -7.33 -13.73 7.37
N LYS A 180 -7.72 -12.46 7.24
CA LYS A 180 -7.27 -11.38 8.14
C LYS A 180 -7.94 -11.49 9.51
N TYR A 181 -9.22 -11.83 9.57
CA TYR A 181 -9.90 -12.12 10.84
C TYR A 181 -9.31 -13.35 11.54
N GLN A 182 -9.06 -14.43 10.81
CA GLN A 182 -8.42 -15.61 11.39
C GLN A 182 -7.01 -15.31 11.90
N ALA A 183 -6.25 -14.46 11.19
CA ALA A 183 -4.94 -14.01 11.65
C ALA A 183 -5.03 -13.20 12.96
N LEU A 184 -6.06 -12.36 13.13
CA LEU A 184 -6.30 -11.67 14.41
C LEU A 184 -6.49 -12.68 15.54
N LEU A 185 -7.38 -13.66 15.39
CA LEU A 185 -7.65 -14.66 16.44
C LEU A 185 -6.41 -15.51 16.75
N ASN A 186 -5.68 -15.95 15.72
CA ASN A 186 -4.50 -16.81 15.89
C ASN A 186 -3.31 -16.08 16.53
N CYS A 187 -3.20 -14.75 16.37
CA CYS A 187 -2.04 -13.97 16.82
C CYS A 187 -2.33 -13.08 18.05
N THR A 188 -3.59 -12.97 18.48
CA THR A 188 -3.93 -12.21 19.68
C THR A 188 -3.46 -12.95 20.92
N SER A 189 -2.73 -12.24 21.78
CA SER A 189 -2.25 -12.78 23.05
C SER A 189 -3.40 -12.94 24.05
N ARG A 190 -3.16 -13.70 25.13
CA ARG A 190 -4.17 -13.97 26.17
C ARG A 190 -4.74 -12.73 26.85
N ASP A 191 -4.02 -11.61 26.84
CA ASP A 191 -4.46 -10.32 27.37
C ASP A 191 -5.26 -9.47 26.36
N GLY A 192 -5.71 -10.08 25.25
CA GLY A 192 -6.49 -9.42 24.21
C GLY A 192 -5.67 -8.49 23.31
N ARG A 193 -4.33 -8.56 23.36
CA ARG A 193 -3.46 -7.69 22.56
C ARG A 193 -2.73 -8.44 21.45
N LEU A 194 -2.77 -7.87 20.26
CA LEU A 194 -2.02 -8.30 19.09
C LEU A 194 -0.63 -7.64 19.08
N ARG A 195 0.42 -8.45 19.00
CA ARG A 195 1.83 -8.03 19.12
C ARG A 195 2.65 -8.47 17.92
N GLY A 196 3.83 -7.87 17.73
CA GLY A 196 4.78 -8.28 16.69
C GLY A 196 4.28 -8.05 15.26
N THR A 197 3.45 -7.01 15.04
CA THR A 197 2.81 -6.72 13.75
C THR A 197 3.66 -5.84 12.83
N LEU A 198 4.71 -5.21 13.35
CA LEU A 198 5.58 -4.30 12.61
C LEU A 198 7.02 -4.80 12.66
N GLN A 199 7.77 -4.51 11.60
CA GLN A 199 9.20 -4.72 11.55
C GLN A 199 9.89 -3.47 11.02
N PHE A 200 10.71 -2.84 11.85
CA PHE A 200 11.65 -1.80 11.45
C PHE A 200 12.52 -2.24 10.28
N ASN A 201 12.65 -1.36 9.27
CA ASN A 201 13.45 -1.61 8.06
C ASN A 201 13.13 -2.96 7.37
N GLY A 202 11.86 -3.38 7.43
CA GLY A 202 11.42 -4.65 6.85
C GLY A 202 11.24 -4.64 5.33
N ALA A 203 11.15 -3.45 4.71
CA ALA A 203 11.11 -3.27 3.26
C ALA A 203 12.52 -2.95 2.72
N SER A 204 13.23 -4.00 2.30
CA SER A 204 14.68 -3.96 1.99
C SER A 204 15.12 -2.90 0.97
N ARG A 205 14.24 -2.47 0.07
CA ARG A 205 14.57 -1.44 -0.94
C ARG A 205 14.40 0.00 -0.47
N THR A 206 13.45 0.24 0.45
CA THR A 206 13.00 1.60 0.79
C THR A 206 13.26 1.99 2.24
N GLY A 207 13.67 1.05 3.10
CA GLY A 207 13.84 1.32 4.52
C GLY A 207 12.54 1.34 5.31
N ARG A 208 11.37 1.26 4.64
CA ARG A 208 10.06 1.38 5.31
C ARG A 208 9.79 0.23 6.28
N TRP A 209 9.04 0.53 7.32
CA TRP A 209 8.53 -0.48 8.24
C TRP A 209 7.57 -1.41 7.49
N ALA A 210 7.67 -2.71 7.75
CA ALA A 210 6.85 -3.72 7.09
C ALA A 210 5.90 -4.40 8.07
N GLY A 211 4.71 -4.79 7.58
CA GLY A 211 3.77 -5.59 8.37
C GLY A 211 4.24 -7.04 8.53
N ARG A 212 3.96 -7.65 9.68
CA ARG A 212 4.22 -9.07 10.01
C ARG A 212 2.99 -9.67 10.67
N LEU A 213 2.86 -11.00 10.61
CA LEU A 213 1.68 -11.72 11.13
C LEU A 213 0.39 -11.15 10.51
N PHE A 214 -0.39 -10.41 11.29
CA PHE A 214 -1.45 -9.53 10.78
C PHE A 214 -0.81 -8.23 10.27
N GLN A 215 -0.89 -7.96 8.96
CA GLN A 215 -0.24 -6.79 8.35
C GLN A 215 -1.15 -5.54 8.41
N PRO A 216 -0.97 -4.62 9.38
CA PRO A 216 -1.86 -3.47 9.54
C PRO A 216 -1.75 -2.47 8.38
N HIS A 217 -0.63 -2.44 7.66
CA HIS A 217 -0.41 -1.56 6.52
C HIS A 217 -1.23 -1.95 5.28
N ASN A 218 -1.73 -3.20 5.23
CA ASN A 218 -2.45 -3.73 4.08
C ASN A 218 -3.91 -4.05 4.43
N LEU A 219 -4.55 -3.22 5.25
CA LEU A 219 -5.97 -3.34 5.53
C LEU A 219 -6.78 -2.62 4.45
N PRO A 220 -7.85 -3.25 3.93
CA PRO A 220 -8.72 -2.60 2.95
C PRO A 220 -9.22 -1.29 3.52
N ARG A 221 -9.37 -0.30 2.64
CA ARG A 221 -10.05 0.93 3.00
C ARG A 221 -11.56 0.63 3.05
N PRO A 222 -12.27 1.06 4.10
CA PRO A 222 -13.72 0.89 4.14
C PRO A 222 -14.38 1.58 2.95
N THR A 223 -15.33 0.89 2.33
CA THR A 223 -16.18 1.44 1.25
C THR A 223 -17.53 1.92 1.79
N LEU A 224 -17.93 1.44 2.97
CA LEU A 224 -19.15 1.83 3.67
C LEU A 224 -18.90 2.97 4.67
N SER A 225 -19.95 3.73 4.97
CA SER A 225 -19.90 4.81 5.96
C SER A 225 -19.81 4.25 7.39
N GLN A 226 -19.24 5.03 8.32
CA GLN A 226 -19.07 4.57 9.69
C GLN A 226 -20.37 4.23 10.42
N PRO A 227 -21.48 4.97 10.27
CA PRO A 227 -22.76 4.58 10.85
C PRO A 227 -23.24 3.20 10.37
N VAL A 228 -23.08 2.91 9.08
CA VAL A 228 -23.45 1.62 8.49
C VAL A 228 -22.57 0.49 9.03
N ILE A 229 -21.26 0.73 9.15
CA ILE A 229 -20.32 -0.23 9.74
C ILE A 229 -20.68 -0.54 11.19
N ALA A 230 -21.05 0.47 11.98
CA ALA A 230 -21.45 0.27 13.38
C ALA A 230 -22.68 -0.66 13.51
N VAL A 231 -23.74 -0.39 12.74
CA VAL A 231 -24.93 -1.26 12.70
C VAL A 231 -24.57 -2.68 12.25
N GLY A 232 -23.70 -2.81 11.24
CA GLY A 232 -23.25 -4.11 10.76
C GLY A 232 -22.42 -4.90 11.76
N ILE A 233 -21.62 -4.22 12.60
CA ILE A 233 -20.89 -4.84 13.72
C ILE A 233 -21.86 -5.45 14.72
N ASP A 234 -22.90 -4.71 15.11
CA ASP A 234 -23.91 -5.19 16.05
C ASP A 234 -24.68 -6.37 15.46
N ALA A 235 -25.10 -6.29 14.19
CA ALA A 235 -25.80 -7.37 13.50
C ALA A 235 -24.92 -8.63 13.33
N MET A 236 -23.62 -8.48 13.05
CA MET A 236 -22.67 -9.60 13.02
C MET A 236 -22.57 -10.28 14.38
N LYS A 237 -22.39 -9.51 15.46
CA LYS A 237 -22.30 -10.05 16.83
C LYS A 237 -23.60 -10.71 17.29
N ALA A 238 -24.75 -10.19 16.86
CA ALA A 238 -26.07 -10.78 17.10
C ALA A 238 -26.37 -12.01 16.23
N GLY A 239 -25.55 -12.27 15.19
CA GLY A 239 -25.71 -13.42 14.30
C GLY A 239 -26.81 -13.28 13.24
N CYS A 240 -27.29 -12.06 12.98
CA CYS A 240 -28.41 -11.77 12.06
C CYS A 240 -28.04 -10.85 10.89
N VAL A 241 -26.75 -10.66 10.62
CA VAL A 241 -26.25 -9.73 9.59
C VAL A 241 -26.85 -9.97 8.19
N ASP A 242 -27.12 -11.22 7.85
CA ASP A 242 -27.72 -11.68 6.60
C ASP A 242 -29.19 -11.26 6.43
N LEU A 243 -29.87 -10.88 7.53
CA LEU A 243 -31.23 -10.34 7.49
C LEU A 243 -31.24 -8.81 7.31
N VAL A 244 -30.10 -8.15 7.50
CA VAL A 244 -29.98 -6.69 7.53
C VAL A 244 -29.21 -6.16 6.33
N PHE A 245 -28.29 -6.96 5.77
CA PHE A 245 -27.38 -6.54 4.71
C PHE A 245 -27.33 -7.55 3.56
N ASP A 246 -27.53 -7.05 2.34
CA ASP A 246 -27.43 -7.87 1.13
C ASP A 246 -25.99 -8.28 0.80
N ASP A 247 -25.00 -7.39 1.03
CA ASP A 247 -23.58 -7.65 0.77
C ASP A 247 -22.76 -7.74 2.07
N VAL A 248 -22.84 -8.92 2.71
CA VAL A 248 -22.08 -9.25 3.92
C VAL A 248 -20.57 -9.21 3.67
N MET A 249 -20.11 -9.48 2.45
CA MET A 249 -18.68 -9.53 2.11
C MET A 249 -18.06 -8.12 2.08
N ALA A 250 -18.77 -7.14 1.49
CA ALA A 250 -18.37 -5.74 1.51
C ALA A 250 -18.42 -5.16 2.93
N LEU A 251 -19.44 -5.51 3.72
CA LEU A 251 -19.55 -5.09 5.11
C LEU A 251 -18.40 -5.62 5.97
N THR A 252 -18.12 -6.92 5.92
CA THR A 252 -17.02 -7.55 6.68
C THR A 252 -15.65 -7.03 6.25
N SER A 253 -15.46 -6.69 4.97
CA SER A 253 -14.23 -6.00 4.52
C SER A 253 -14.10 -4.61 5.13
N SER A 254 -15.19 -3.84 5.15
CA SER A 254 -15.23 -2.47 5.70
C SER A 254 -15.07 -2.44 7.22
N ALA A 255 -15.61 -3.42 7.93
CA ALA A 255 -15.56 -3.51 9.39
C ALA A 255 -14.21 -4.01 9.94
N LEU A 256 -13.30 -4.51 9.09
CA LEU A 256 -12.06 -5.18 9.56
C LEU A 256 -11.18 -4.28 10.43
N ARG A 257 -11.12 -2.98 10.11
CA ARG A 257 -10.33 -2.02 10.90
C ARG A 257 -10.92 -1.80 12.30
N SER A 258 -12.23 -2.00 12.47
CA SER A 258 -12.93 -1.85 13.75
C SER A 258 -12.58 -2.94 14.75
N CYS A 259 -11.95 -4.04 14.33
CA CYS A 259 -11.36 -4.99 15.28
C CYS A 259 -10.21 -4.40 16.10
N LEU A 260 -9.58 -3.32 15.65
CA LEU A 260 -8.49 -2.67 16.39
C LEU A 260 -9.08 -1.59 17.29
N ILE A 261 -9.14 -1.87 18.60
CA ILE A 261 -9.88 -1.05 19.56
C ILE A 261 -8.96 -0.38 20.58
N ALA A 262 -9.42 0.74 21.14
CA ALA A 262 -8.81 1.34 22.31
C ALA A 262 -9.18 0.55 23.58
N PRO A 263 -8.27 0.42 24.56
CA PRO A 263 -8.62 0.01 25.92
C PRO A 263 -9.75 0.87 26.51
N THR A 264 -10.51 0.32 27.45
CA THR A 264 -11.56 1.04 28.18
C THR A 264 -11.03 2.38 28.70
N HIS A 265 -11.83 3.43 28.57
CA HIS A 265 -11.49 4.83 28.92
C HIS A 265 -10.32 5.45 28.14
N LYS A 266 -9.87 4.83 27.04
CA LYS A 266 -8.89 5.41 26.11
C LYS A 266 -9.53 5.61 24.74
N LYS A 267 -8.88 6.42 23.91
CA LYS A 267 -9.22 6.60 22.49
C LYS A 267 -7.98 6.41 21.62
N LEU A 268 -8.18 5.90 20.41
CA LEU A 268 -7.15 5.92 19.38
C LEU A 268 -7.11 7.30 18.73
N VAL A 269 -5.91 7.84 18.55
CA VAL A 269 -5.68 9.12 17.86
C VAL A 269 -4.81 8.83 16.66
N VAL A 270 -5.24 9.30 15.50
CA VAL A 270 -4.55 9.11 14.23
C VAL A 270 -4.00 10.44 13.76
N ALA A 271 -2.72 10.46 13.38
CA ALA A 271 -2.07 11.57 12.72
C ALA A 271 -1.52 11.07 11.39
N ASP A 272 -1.71 11.83 10.32
CA ASP A 272 -1.25 11.48 8.98
C ASP A 272 -0.53 12.67 8.35
N LEU A 273 0.51 12.38 7.56
CA LEU A 273 1.29 13.41 6.89
C LEU A 273 0.69 13.69 5.52
N SER A 274 0.02 14.84 5.39
CA SER A 274 -0.71 15.20 4.17
C SER A 274 0.23 15.43 2.99
N ASN A 275 0.19 14.54 2.00
CA ASN A 275 0.99 14.60 0.77
C ASN A 275 2.51 14.73 1.00
N ILE A 276 3.02 13.99 1.99
CA ILE A 276 4.44 14.05 2.37
C ILE A 276 5.37 13.72 1.20
N GLU A 277 5.00 12.74 0.35
CA GLU A 277 5.79 12.40 -0.83
C GLU A 277 5.95 13.57 -1.79
N GLY A 278 4.86 14.27 -2.13
CA GLY A 278 4.89 15.42 -3.02
C GLY A 278 5.67 16.60 -2.44
N ARG A 279 5.57 16.80 -1.12
CA ARG A 279 6.26 17.88 -0.40
C ARG A 279 7.76 17.65 -0.31
N VAL A 280 8.18 16.46 0.13
CA VAL A 280 9.61 16.12 0.27
C VAL A 280 10.28 16.11 -1.09
N LEU A 281 9.61 15.60 -2.13
CA LEU A 281 10.14 15.64 -3.49
C LEU A 281 10.33 17.08 -3.99
N ALA A 282 9.32 17.94 -3.82
CA ALA A 282 9.42 19.35 -4.21
C ALA A 282 10.53 20.07 -3.44
N TRP A 283 10.69 19.79 -2.14
CA TRP A 283 11.72 20.37 -1.30
C TRP A 283 13.13 19.93 -1.71
N LEU A 284 13.35 18.62 -1.87
CA LEU A 284 14.63 18.07 -2.35
C LEU A 284 15.02 18.66 -3.71
N ALA A 285 14.08 18.70 -4.64
CA ALA A 285 14.33 19.22 -5.98
C ALA A 285 14.47 20.74 -6.05
N GLY A 286 14.08 21.49 -5.01
CA GLY A 286 14.03 22.96 -5.05
C GLY A 286 12.89 23.51 -5.91
N GLU A 287 11.78 22.77 -6.07
CA GLU A 287 10.63 23.15 -6.90
C GLU A 287 9.76 24.21 -6.21
N THR A 288 10.23 25.45 -6.24
CA THR A 288 9.66 26.59 -5.51
C THR A 288 8.17 26.85 -5.82
N PRO A 289 7.69 26.82 -7.08
CA PRO A 289 6.27 27.03 -7.38
C PRO A 289 5.35 26.02 -6.68
N LYS A 290 5.79 24.76 -6.60
CA LYS A 290 5.05 23.69 -5.92
C LYS A 290 5.09 23.83 -4.40
N LEU A 291 6.22 24.27 -3.84
CA LEU A 291 6.32 24.59 -2.42
C LEU A 291 5.42 25.77 -2.02
N HIS A 292 5.29 26.78 -2.88
CA HIS A 292 4.35 27.89 -2.67
C HIS A 292 2.89 27.39 -2.71
N ALA A 293 2.54 26.54 -3.68
CA ALA A 293 1.22 25.91 -3.73
C ALA A 293 0.86 25.18 -2.42
N PHE A 294 1.82 24.44 -1.86
CA PHE A 294 1.64 23.78 -0.57
C PHE A 294 1.49 24.78 0.59
N ARG A 295 2.31 25.83 0.61
CA ARG A 295 2.24 26.89 1.64
C ARG A 295 0.88 27.60 1.62
N ASP A 296 0.36 27.92 0.43
CA ASP A 296 -0.94 28.57 0.27
C ASP A 296 -2.06 27.61 0.71
N PHE A 297 -1.98 26.33 0.35
CA PHE A 297 -2.97 25.33 0.78
C PHE A 297 -2.97 25.12 2.30
N ASP A 298 -1.80 25.17 2.94
CA ASP A 298 -1.66 25.03 4.39
C ASP A 298 -2.03 26.32 5.16
N THR A 299 -2.16 27.44 4.46
CA THR A 299 -2.61 28.70 5.04
C THR A 299 -4.13 28.69 5.14
N CYS A 300 -4.64 28.80 6.37
CA CYS A 300 -6.07 28.71 6.66
C CYS A 300 -6.59 29.99 7.30
N GLN A 301 -7.88 30.28 7.10
CA GLN A 301 -8.55 31.42 7.71
C GLN A 301 -8.97 31.10 9.15
N GLY A 302 -8.69 32.01 10.08
CA GLY A 302 -9.19 32.00 11.45
C GLY A 302 -10.64 32.47 11.53
N VAL A 303 -11.35 32.15 12.61
CA VAL A 303 -12.72 32.64 12.85
C VAL A 303 -12.82 34.17 12.97
N ASP A 304 -11.69 34.84 13.21
CA ASP A 304 -11.52 36.28 13.21
C ASP A 304 -11.32 36.88 11.80
N GLY A 305 -11.28 36.03 10.77
CA GLY A 305 -11.04 36.41 9.38
C GLY A 305 -9.56 36.50 8.99
N THR A 306 -8.62 36.35 9.94
CA THR A 306 -7.17 36.46 9.70
C THR A 306 -6.63 35.20 9.02
N TRP A 307 -5.71 35.36 8.08
CA TRP A 307 -5.01 34.22 7.46
C TRP A 307 -3.81 33.79 8.30
N HIS A 308 -3.75 32.50 8.64
CA HIS A 308 -2.66 31.92 9.42
C HIS A 308 -1.93 30.84 8.64
N SER A 309 -0.61 30.95 8.55
CA SER A 309 0.22 29.93 7.90
C SER A 309 0.13 28.59 8.63
N GLY A 310 0.39 27.49 7.92
CA GLY A 310 0.45 26.16 8.53
C GLY A 310 1.44 26.07 9.70
N GLU A 311 2.54 26.82 9.64
CA GLU A 311 3.51 26.97 10.72
C GLU A 311 2.90 27.67 11.95
N ALA A 312 2.22 28.81 11.76
CA ALA A 312 1.57 29.53 12.85
C ALA A 312 0.50 28.68 13.55
N ILE A 313 -0.29 27.93 12.76
CA ILE A 313 -1.30 27.00 13.26
C ILE A 313 -0.64 25.90 14.11
N THR A 314 0.46 25.31 13.60
CA THR A 314 1.20 24.26 14.30
C THR A 314 1.81 24.76 15.60
N HIS A 315 2.52 25.89 15.58
CA HIS A 315 3.13 26.48 16.78
C HIS A 315 2.11 26.96 17.79
N GLY A 316 0.93 27.43 17.35
CA GLY A 316 -0.19 27.73 18.24
C GLY A 316 -0.63 26.50 19.03
N ALA A 317 -0.88 25.39 18.33
CA ALA A 317 -1.27 24.13 18.95
C ALA A 317 -0.20 23.58 19.92
N LEU A 318 1.07 23.59 19.52
CA LEU A 318 2.18 23.12 20.36
C LEU A 318 2.38 23.96 21.63
N ARG A 319 2.05 25.26 21.59
CA ARG A 319 2.12 26.16 22.74
C ARG A 319 0.86 26.14 23.63
N GLY A 320 -0.12 25.29 23.30
CA GLY A 320 -1.39 25.22 24.03
C GLY A 320 -2.36 26.38 23.73
N ALA A 321 -2.11 27.14 22.66
CA ALA A 321 -2.95 28.23 22.18
C ALA A 321 -3.37 27.97 20.71
N PRO A 322 -4.19 26.93 20.45
CA PRO A 322 -4.57 26.56 19.10
C PRO A 322 -5.39 27.67 18.43
N ILE A 323 -5.09 27.93 17.16
CA ILE A 323 -5.84 28.86 16.33
C ILE A 323 -7.17 28.21 15.95
N THR A 324 -8.28 28.89 16.23
CA THR A 324 -9.61 28.39 15.84
C THR A 324 -9.86 28.75 14.39
N LEU A 325 -9.90 27.73 13.52
CA LEU A 325 -10.05 27.89 12.08
C LEU A 325 -11.51 28.02 11.66
N GLN A 326 -11.78 28.92 10.73
CA GLN A 326 -13.06 29.01 10.02
C GLN A 326 -13.24 27.77 9.13
N ARG A 327 -14.47 27.26 9.06
CA ARG A 327 -14.81 26.05 8.30
C ARG A 327 -15.90 26.33 7.28
N ASN A 328 -15.85 25.61 6.16
CA ASN A 328 -16.90 25.61 5.13
C ASN A 328 -18.09 24.72 5.55
N ALA A 329 -19.09 24.59 4.67
CA ALA A 329 -20.28 23.77 4.89
C ALA A 329 -19.93 22.28 5.10
N GLU A 330 -18.85 21.82 4.48
CA GLU A 330 -18.30 20.47 4.60
C GLU A 330 -17.46 20.26 5.86
N HIS A 331 -17.41 21.25 6.76
CA HIS A 331 -16.62 21.26 7.99
C HIS A 331 -15.10 21.18 7.75
N GLU A 332 -14.61 21.51 6.55
CA GLU A 332 -13.20 21.62 6.22
C GLU A 332 -12.70 23.05 6.49
N PRO A 333 -11.44 23.23 6.93
CA PRO A 333 -10.86 24.57 7.07
C PRO A 333 -10.89 25.33 5.75
N ILE A 334 -11.23 26.62 5.79
CA ILE A 334 -11.12 27.51 4.62
C ILE A 334 -9.64 27.77 4.36
N ARG A 335 -9.19 27.49 3.13
CA ARG A 335 -7.78 27.53 2.71
C ARG A 335 -7.54 28.61 1.68
N GLN A 336 -6.34 29.19 1.67
CA GLN A 336 -5.95 30.22 0.72
C GLN A 336 -5.64 29.62 -0.66
N GLY A 337 -4.95 28.48 -0.69
CA GLY A 337 -4.56 27.79 -1.92
C GLY A 337 -5.44 26.58 -2.25
N ASP A 338 -5.44 26.21 -3.54
CA ASP A 338 -6.12 25.01 -4.04
C ASP A 338 -5.35 23.72 -3.71
N ASP A 339 -6.10 22.63 -3.55
CA ASP A 339 -5.55 21.28 -3.42
C ASP A 339 -4.69 20.92 -4.64
N ILE A 340 -3.46 20.45 -4.40
CA ILE A 340 -2.49 20.17 -5.47
C ILE A 340 -2.95 19.09 -6.45
N TYR A 341 -3.73 18.10 -5.99
CA TYR A 341 -4.28 17.08 -6.87
C TYR A 341 -5.41 17.65 -7.73
N LYS A 342 -6.22 18.57 -7.18
CA LYS A 342 -7.18 19.33 -8.00
C LYS A 342 -6.46 20.18 -9.05
N ARG A 343 -5.36 20.84 -8.69
CA ARG A 343 -4.54 21.62 -9.65
C ARG A 343 -3.94 20.75 -10.76
N ALA A 344 -3.43 19.57 -10.43
CA ALA A 344 -2.88 18.63 -11.41
C ALA A 344 -3.96 18.22 -12.43
N TYR A 345 -5.14 17.81 -11.95
CA TYR A 345 -6.28 17.51 -12.82
C TYR A 345 -6.69 18.72 -13.66
N ALA A 346 -6.96 19.86 -13.03
CA ALA A 346 -7.36 21.10 -13.67
C ALA A 346 -6.46 21.46 -14.86
N HIS A 347 -5.14 21.36 -14.68
CA HIS A 347 -4.17 21.63 -15.73
C HIS A 347 -4.29 20.64 -16.91
N SER A 348 -4.40 19.34 -16.63
CA SER A 348 -4.50 18.29 -17.64
C SER A 348 -5.82 18.27 -18.43
N PHE A 349 -6.89 18.80 -17.84
CA PHE A 349 -8.24 18.77 -18.42
C PHE A 349 -8.77 20.16 -18.80
N GLY A 350 -7.98 21.22 -18.59
CA GLY A 350 -8.33 22.58 -19.00
C GLY A 350 -9.51 23.19 -18.23
N ILE A 351 -9.70 22.82 -16.96
CA ILE A 351 -10.78 23.34 -16.10
C ILE A 351 -10.22 24.07 -14.87
N ALA A 352 -11.05 24.83 -14.16
CA ALA A 352 -10.64 25.51 -12.93
C ALA A 352 -10.49 24.51 -11.74
N PRO A 353 -9.46 24.64 -10.87
CA PRO A 353 -9.26 23.74 -9.72
C PRO A 353 -10.48 23.63 -8.80
N GLN A 354 -11.27 24.69 -8.66
CA GLN A 354 -12.45 24.73 -7.79
C GLN A 354 -13.60 23.89 -8.35
N ALA A 355 -13.65 23.69 -9.67
CA ALA A 355 -14.67 22.86 -10.34
C ALA A 355 -14.33 21.36 -10.28
N VAL A 356 -13.15 20.98 -9.80
CA VAL A 356 -12.71 19.58 -9.76
C VAL A 356 -13.44 18.81 -8.67
N THR A 357 -14.13 17.72 -9.07
CA THR A 357 -14.86 16.81 -8.16
C THR A 357 -13.91 15.92 -7.34
N LYS A 358 -14.45 15.14 -6.40
CA LYS A 358 -13.65 14.21 -5.58
C LYS A 358 -13.07 13.08 -6.43
N GLU A 359 -13.83 12.60 -7.42
CA GLU A 359 -13.45 11.55 -8.36
C GLU A 359 -12.36 12.06 -9.30
N GLN A 360 -12.52 13.26 -9.86
CA GLN A 360 -11.50 13.89 -10.71
C GLN A 360 -10.20 14.19 -9.94
N ARG A 361 -10.31 14.63 -8.68
CA ARG A 361 -9.16 14.80 -7.79
C ARG A 361 -8.34 13.51 -7.65
N GLN A 362 -8.97 12.34 -7.73
CA GLN A 362 -8.29 11.05 -7.65
C GLN A 362 -7.37 10.80 -8.87
N ILE A 363 -7.79 11.23 -10.06
CA ILE A 363 -6.95 11.21 -11.28
C ILE A 363 -5.75 12.16 -11.12
N GLY A 364 -5.97 13.37 -10.60
CA GLY A 364 -4.88 14.30 -10.30
C GLY A 364 -3.88 13.74 -9.27
N LYS A 365 -4.36 12.97 -8.28
CA LYS A 365 -3.50 12.24 -7.35
C LYS A 365 -2.64 11.18 -8.05
N VAL A 366 -3.20 10.46 -9.02
CA VAL A 366 -2.45 9.50 -9.82
C VAL A 366 -1.36 10.17 -10.64
N GLN A 367 -1.65 11.33 -11.25
CA GLN A 367 -0.64 12.11 -11.96
C GLN A 367 0.53 12.47 -11.06
N GLU A 368 0.26 13.05 -9.88
CA GLU A 368 1.30 13.47 -8.94
C GLU A 368 2.16 12.30 -8.44
N LEU A 369 1.55 11.16 -8.10
CA LEU A 369 2.28 10.00 -7.57
C LEU A 369 3.02 9.20 -8.64
N ALA A 370 2.41 9.00 -9.81
CA ALA A 370 3.01 8.21 -10.88
C ALA A 370 4.15 8.96 -11.56
N LEU A 371 4.01 10.27 -11.76
CA LEU A 371 4.94 11.07 -12.55
C LEU A 371 6.07 11.68 -11.69
N GLY A 372 5.85 11.87 -10.39
CA GLY A 372 6.81 12.46 -9.45
C GLY A 372 8.16 11.75 -9.34
N TYR A 373 8.19 10.43 -9.59
CA TYR A 373 9.39 9.61 -9.48
C TYR A 373 9.96 9.17 -10.84
N GLY A 374 9.76 9.98 -11.88
CA GLY A 374 10.26 9.69 -13.24
C GLY A 374 9.44 8.66 -14.00
N GLY A 375 8.25 8.30 -13.51
CA GLY A 375 7.36 7.34 -14.17
C GLY A 375 6.95 7.77 -15.58
N GLY A 376 6.71 6.78 -16.43
CA GLY A 376 6.14 6.95 -17.77
C GLY A 376 4.72 6.39 -17.86
N VAL A 377 4.24 6.12 -19.09
CA VAL A 377 2.88 5.61 -19.34
C VAL A 377 2.59 4.33 -18.54
N GLY A 378 3.54 3.39 -18.47
CA GLY A 378 3.35 2.15 -17.69
C GLY A 378 3.18 2.39 -16.19
N ALA A 379 3.88 3.36 -15.62
CA ALA A 379 3.69 3.73 -14.21
C ALA A 379 2.32 4.38 -14.00
N PHE A 380 1.91 5.24 -14.92
CA PHE A 380 0.58 5.85 -14.91
C PHE A 380 -0.51 4.78 -14.95
N ALA A 381 -0.41 3.80 -15.86
CA ALA A 381 -1.33 2.68 -15.97
C ALA A 381 -1.40 1.84 -14.69
N ALA A 382 -0.26 1.53 -14.09
CA ALA A 382 -0.22 0.76 -12.84
C ALA A 382 -0.90 1.51 -11.67
N PHE A 383 -0.66 2.82 -11.55
CA PHE A 383 -1.32 3.64 -10.53
C PHE A 383 -2.81 3.80 -10.80
N ALA A 384 -3.21 4.02 -12.05
CA ALA A 384 -4.61 4.11 -12.44
C ALA A 384 -5.38 2.83 -12.08
N ALA A 385 -4.81 1.66 -12.38
CA ALA A 385 -5.39 0.37 -12.00
C ALA A 385 -5.54 0.23 -10.48
N MET A 386 -4.55 0.65 -9.70
CA MET A 386 -4.60 0.59 -8.23
C MET A 386 -5.73 1.46 -7.64
N TYR A 387 -6.13 2.52 -8.34
CA TYR A 387 -7.18 3.42 -7.94
C TYR A 387 -8.48 3.25 -8.74
N HIS A 388 -8.61 2.17 -9.50
CA HIS A 388 -9.80 1.85 -10.31
C HIS A 388 -10.18 2.98 -11.28
N ILE A 389 -9.18 3.61 -11.91
CA ILE A 389 -9.38 4.68 -12.89
C ILE A 389 -9.43 4.05 -14.28
N ASP A 390 -10.52 4.29 -14.99
CA ASP A 390 -10.64 3.96 -16.41
C ASP A 390 -9.84 4.97 -17.25
N LEU A 391 -8.74 4.50 -17.82
CA LEU A 391 -7.87 5.30 -18.67
C LEU A 391 -8.45 5.57 -20.06
N GLU A 392 -9.35 4.72 -20.55
CA GLU A 392 -9.99 4.91 -21.85
C GLU A 392 -10.99 6.07 -21.73
N ALA A 393 -11.89 6.01 -20.75
CA ALA A 393 -12.84 7.09 -20.46
C ALA A 393 -12.13 8.41 -20.11
N MET A 394 -11.03 8.35 -19.36
CA MET A 394 -10.19 9.50 -19.06
C MET A 394 -9.65 10.17 -20.34
N ALA A 395 -9.21 9.37 -21.32
CA ALA A 395 -8.61 9.86 -22.55
C ALA A 395 -9.61 10.52 -23.50
N GLU A 396 -10.90 10.23 -23.36
CA GLU A 396 -11.97 10.92 -24.09
C GLU A 396 -12.07 12.40 -23.68
N GLN A 397 -11.86 12.68 -22.40
CA GLN A 397 -12.00 14.02 -21.80
C GLN A 397 -10.68 14.79 -21.71
N ALA A 398 -9.55 14.14 -21.98
CA ALA A 398 -8.22 14.72 -21.83
C ALA A 398 -8.00 15.93 -22.76
N ALA A 399 -7.44 17.02 -22.22
CA ALA A 399 -6.92 18.08 -23.06
C ALA A 399 -5.59 17.63 -23.67
N LEU A 400 -5.49 17.63 -25.00
CA LEU A 400 -4.30 17.19 -25.74
C LEU A 400 -3.69 18.37 -26.51
N PRO A 401 -2.79 19.17 -25.90
CA PRO A 401 -2.14 20.28 -26.58
C PRO A 401 -1.39 19.80 -27.84
N PRO A 402 -1.56 20.44 -29.01
CA PRO A 402 -1.04 19.93 -30.28
C PRO A 402 0.45 19.61 -30.28
N LEU A 403 1.28 20.47 -29.68
CA LEU A 403 2.73 20.26 -29.60
C LEU A 403 3.09 19.00 -28.81
N LEU A 404 2.49 18.81 -27.64
CA LEU A 404 2.73 17.63 -26.82
C LEU A 404 2.17 16.36 -27.47
N LEU A 405 1.04 16.47 -28.16
CA LEU A 405 0.43 15.37 -28.88
C LEU A 405 1.32 14.89 -30.02
N GLN A 406 1.93 15.80 -30.79
CA GLN A 406 2.86 15.44 -31.85
C GLN A 406 4.03 14.62 -31.31
N GLU A 407 4.68 15.08 -30.23
CA GLU A 407 5.78 14.33 -29.62
C GLU A 407 5.33 12.98 -29.03
N ALA A 408 4.09 12.91 -28.53
CA ALA A 408 3.50 11.67 -28.02
C ALA A 408 3.25 10.67 -29.16
N VAL A 409 2.80 11.13 -30.32
CA VAL A 409 2.61 10.28 -31.52
C VAL A 409 3.93 9.68 -31.96
N GLU A 410 5.00 10.47 -32.04
CA GLU A 410 6.35 9.98 -32.37
C GLU A 410 6.81 8.92 -31.36
N ALA A 411 6.57 9.16 -30.06
CA ALA A 411 6.92 8.21 -29.01
C ALA A 411 6.10 6.90 -29.07
N LEU A 412 4.81 6.97 -29.42
CA LEU A 412 3.97 5.79 -29.61
C LEU A 412 4.44 4.97 -30.82
N GLN A 413 4.75 5.63 -31.93
CA GLN A 413 5.29 4.99 -33.13
C GLN A 413 6.60 4.28 -32.83
N TRP A 414 7.52 4.94 -32.12
CA TRP A 414 8.77 4.32 -31.67
C TRP A 414 8.53 3.13 -30.74
N THR A 415 7.58 3.25 -29.80
CA THR A 415 7.21 2.18 -28.87
C THR A 415 6.74 0.94 -29.62
N LYS A 416 5.84 1.12 -30.60
CA LYS A 416 5.33 0.04 -31.45
C LYS A 416 6.43 -0.56 -32.34
N ALA A 417 7.24 0.28 -32.99
CA ALA A 417 8.34 -0.16 -33.86
C ALA A 417 9.38 -1.01 -33.11
N ASN A 418 9.62 -0.72 -31.83
CA ASN A 418 10.54 -1.46 -30.97
C ASN A 418 9.88 -2.59 -30.17
N GLN A 419 8.64 -2.97 -30.50
CA GLN A 419 7.87 -4.03 -29.82
C GLN A 419 7.81 -3.85 -28.29
N ARG A 420 7.79 -2.59 -27.83
CA ARG A 420 7.65 -2.24 -26.42
C ARG A 420 6.17 -2.33 -26.02
N PRO A 421 5.86 -2.67 -24.75
CA PRO A 421 4.47 -2.83 -24.33
C PRO A 421 3.71 -1.50 -24.36
N THR A 422 2.49 -1.52 -24.89
CA THR A 422 1.50 -0.44 -24.77
C THR A 422 0.61 -0.59 -23.55
N PHE A 423 0.90 -1.58 -22.69
CA PHE A 423 0.20 -1.85 -21.43
C PHE A 423 -1.29 -2.17 -21.60
N GLY A 424 -1.70 -2.67 -22.77
CA GLY A 424 -3.09 -2.98 -23.06
C GLY A 424 -3.98 -1.76 -23.32
N LEU A 425 -3.39 -0.57 -23.42
CA LEU A 425 -4.10 0.68 -23.70
C LEU A 425 -4.38 0.84 -25.20
N SER A 426 -5.50 1.49 -25.53
CA SER A 426 -5.71 2.04 -26.87
C SER A 426 -4.66 3.10 -27.20
N ASP A 427 -4.49 3.39 -28.50
CA ASP A 427 -3.59 4.46 -28.95
C ASP A 427 -3.98 5.81 -28.32
N ARG A 428 -5.29 6.09 -28.21
CA ARG A 428 -5.78 7.33 -27.61
C ARG A 428 -5.43 7.41 -26.12
N ALA A 429 -5.67 6.34 -25.37
CA ALA A 429 -5.35 6.30 -23.93
C ALA A 429 -3.85 6.39 -23.68
N TRP A 430 -3.05 5.71 -24.50
CA TRP A 430 -1.59 5.80 -24.44
C TRP A 430 -1.10 7.23 -24.70
N LEU A 431 -1.61 7.87 -25.76
CA LEU A 431 -1.26 9.25 -26.12
C LEU A 431 -1.65 10.24 -25.02
N ALA A 432 -2.85 10.12 -24.45
CA ALA A 432 -3.30 10.97 -23.34
C ALA A 432 -2.36 10.83 -22.12
N CYS A 433 -2.00 9.60 -21.74
CA CYS A 433 -1.05 9.35 -20.66
C CYS A 433 0.34 9.95 -20.96
N ASP A 434 0.83 9.84 -22.20
CA ASP A 434 2.14 10.37 -22.59
C ASP A 434 2.15 11.90 -22.61
N VAL A 435 1.05 12.53 -23.07
CA VAL A 435 0.84 13.98 -23.02
C VAL A 435 0.81 14.47 -21.57
N PHE A 436 0.06 13.81 -20.68
CA PHE A 436 0.03 14.16 -19.26
C PHE A 436 1.42 14.03 -18.61
N LYS A 437 2.15 12.96 -18.92
CA LYS A 437 3.54 12.78 -18.49
C LYS A 437 4.42 13.94 -18.93
N ARG A 438 4.34 14.39 -20.19
CA ARG A 438 5.14 15.50 -20.72
C ARG A 438 4.74 16.84 -20.10
N ALA A 439 3.44 17.13 -20.08
CA ALA A 439 2.89 18.34 -19.48
C ALA A 439 3.33 18.48 -18.02
N TRP A 440 3.25 17.38 -17.24
CA TRP A 440 3.69 17.36 -15.85
C TRP A 440 5.19 17.65 -15.72
N ARG A 441 6.04 17.05 -16.55
CA ARG A 441 7.50 17.29 -16.52
C ARG A 441 7.84 18.73 -16.90
N ASN A 442 7.14 19.31 -17.87
CA ASN A 442 7.33 20.70 -18.27
C ASN A 442 6.90 21.66 -17.16
N ALA A 443 5.86 21.31 -16.39
CA ALA A 443 5.40 22.09 -15.24
C ALA A 443 6.29 21.93 -13.99
N HIS A 444 7.18 20.93 -13.96
CA HIS A 444 8.04 20.61 -12.81
C HIS A 444 9.51 20.40 -13.22
N PRO A 445 10.15 21.43 -13.81
CA PRO A 445 11.48 21.30 -14.39
C PRO A 445 12.56 20.98 -13.35
N ALA A 446 12.44 21.49 -12.12
CA ALA A 446 13.44 21.23 -11.08
C ALA A 446 13.38 19.78 -10.62
N ILE A 447 12.17 19.23 -10.46
CA ILE A 447 11.98 17.80 -10.16
C ILE A 447 12.52 16.92 -11.30
N ALA A 448 12.20 17.25 -12.54
CA ALA A 448 12.67 16.46 -13.69
C ALA A 448 14.20 16.46 -13.83
N ALA A 449 14.84 17.60 -13.55
CA ALA A 449 16.30 17.73 -13.52
C ALA A 449 16.92 16.95 -12.35
N PHE A 450 16.29 16.99 -11.17
CA PHE A 450 16.75 16.29 -9.97
C PHE A 450 16.93 14.79 -10.18
N TRP A 451 16.04 14.11 -10.93
CA TRP A 451 16.18 12.68 -11.22
C TRP A 451 17.51 12.34 -11.90
N LYS A 452 17.89 13.12 -12.92
CA LYS A 452 19.16 12.92 -13.65
C LYS A 452 20.35 13.28 -12.79
N ALA A 453 20.25 14.38 -12.04
CA ALA A 453 21.32 14.80 -11.13
C ALA A 453 21.61 13.74 -10.06
N LEU A 454 20.57 13.12 -9.50
CA LEU A 454 20.69 12.02 -8.54
C LEU A 454 21.35 10.78 -9.17
N GLN A 455 20.96 10.43 -10.41
CA GLN A 455 21.57 9.34 -11.15
C GLN A 455 23.07 9.60 -11.39
N PHE A 456 23.44 10.81 -11.84
CA PHE A 456 24.83 11.17 -12.08
C PHE A 456 25.64 11.17 -10.77
N ALA A 457 25.11 11.73 -9.68
CA ALA A 457 25.79 11.70 -8.39
C ALA A 457 26.06 10.26 -7.90
N ALA A 458 25.13 9.32 -8.15
CA ALA A 458 25.33 7.92 -7.83
C ALA A 458 26.41 7.27 -8.71
N ILE A 459 26.39 7.54 -10.03
CA ILE A 459 27.40 7.04 -10.98
C ILE A 459 28.78 7.60 -10.62
N ASP A 460 28.88 8.89 -10.33
CA ASP A 460 30.13 9.57 -9.98
C ASP A 460 30.70 9.03 -8.68
N ALA A 461 29.86 8.82 -7.66
CA ALA A 461 30.27 8.21 -6.40
C ALA A 461 30.82 6.79 -6.59
N ILE A 462 30.24 6.00 -7.49
CA ILE A 462 30.76 4.66 -7.81
C ILE A 462 32.08 4.74 -8.60
N SER A 463 32.17 5.68 -9.54
CA SER A 463 33.32 5.86 -10.43
C SER A 463 34.53 6.45 -9.71
N HIS A 464 34.30 7.19 -8.63
CA HIS A 464 35.31 7.81 -7.78
C HIS A 464 35.14 7.33 -6.33
N PRO A 465 35.66 6.15 -5.99
CA PRO A 465 35.57 5.62 -4.63
C PRO A 465 36.22 6.54 -3.60
N GLU A 466 35.72 6.49 -2.36
CA GLU A 466 36.16 7.26 -1.20
C GLU A 466 35.94 8.78 -1.29
N THR A 467 35.41 9.31 -2.39
CA THR A 467 34.96 10.72 -2.49
C THR A 467 33.46 10.87 -2.30
N ALA A 468 33.06 11.95 -1.62
CA ALA A 468 31.66 12.27 -1.37
C ALA A 468 31.10 13.15 -2.50
N HIS A 469 29.95 12.77 -3.05
CA HIS A 469 29.25 13.50 -4.11
C HIS A 469 27.89 13.94 -3.60
N THR A 470 27.64 15.25 -3.57
CA THR A 470 26.40 15.80 -3.02
C THR A 470 25.53 16.37 -4.13
N CYS A 471 24.25 16.01 -4.13
CA CYS A 471 23.23 16.55 -5.00
C CYS A 471 21.97 16.82 -4.17
N CYS A 472 21.48 18.07 -4.17
CA CYS A 472 20.21 18.43 -3.51
C CYS A 472 20.12 17.97 -2.04
N GLY A 473 21.19 18.17 -1.27
CA GLY A 473 21.29 17.76 0.14
C GLY A 473 21.51 16.26 0.36
N ILE A 474 21.46 15.43 -0.68
CA ILE A 474 21.77 14.01 -0.60
C ILE A 474 23.24 13.81 -0.93
N THR A 475 23.99 13.24 0.01
CA THR A 475 25.41 12.91 -0.20
C THR A 475 25.58 11.42 -0.42
N MET A 476 26.26 11.06 -1.51
CA MET A 476 26.59 9.68 -1.83
C MET A 476 28.10 9.46 -1.76
N GLN A 477 28.51 8.30 -1.25
CA GLN A 477 29.90 7.90 -1.23
C GLN A 477 29.99 6.39 -1.38
N TYR A 478 30.73 5.93 -2.39
CA TYR A 478 31.11 4.53 -2.49
C TYR A 478 32.39 4.31 -1.69
N SER A 479 32.37 3.39 -0.73
CA SER A 479 33.57 3.01 0.02
C SER A 479 33.59 1.52 0.27
N ARG A 480 34.79 0.93 0.23
CA ARG A 480 35.02 -0.53 0.38
C ARG A 480 34.21 -1.37 -0.63
N ALA A 481 32.93 -1.61 -0.37
CA ALA A 481 32.01 -2.38 -1.20
C ALA A 481 30.56 -1.91 -1.11
N TRP A 482 30.34 -0.68 -0.65
CA TRP A 482 29.01 -0.14 -0.35
C TRP A 482 28.86 1.25 -0.93
N LEU A 483 27.82 1.45 -1.73
CA LEU A 483 27.32 2.80 -2.02
C LEU A 483 26.47 3.23 -0.83
N ARG A 484 26.91 4.29 -0.16
CA ARG A 484 26.22 4.85 0.99
C ARG A 484 25.54 6.14 0.56
N MET A 485 24.39 6.40 1.15
CA MET A 485 23.61 7.61 0.93
C MET A 485 23.30 8.23 2.30
N HIS A 486 23.66 9.49 2.46
CA HIS A 486 23.25 10.33 3.56
C HIS A 486 22.09 11.21 3.07
N LEU A 487 20.95 11.10 3.73
CA LEU A 487 19.78 11.95 3.46
C LEU A 487 20.00 13.34 4.11
N PRO A 488 19.28 14.38 3.65
CA PRO A 488 19.46 15.75 4.16
C PRO A 488 19.26 15.93 5.67
#